data_AF-A0A1Q3RT51-F1
#
_entry.id   AF-A0A1Q3RT51-F1
#
_cell.length_a   1.000
_cell.length_b   1.000
_cell.length_c   1.000
_cell.angle_alpha   90.00
_cell.angle_beta   90.00
_cell.angle_gamma   90.00
#
_symmetry.space_group_name_H-M   'P 1'
#
loop_
_entity.id
_entity.type
_entity.pdbx_description
1 polymer ?
#
loop_
_entity_poly.entity_id
_entity_poly.type
_entity_poly.pdbx_seq_one_letter_code
_entity_poly.pdbx_strand_id
1 'polypeptide(L)'
;MCDQSWSGSGSTTPHVATQYCNNPNHLFEVTTTTCDMVAGGGSFGAGAGQYSGGDGMGGTGGGGGDGEPGNDDGLTPPNPCPRCPDFTTVPVLEPSEPAVHCDKLKELLKSAAVKNAIRALNSEQVFGGTKEKGYNLALNPQNKLIATEVPYQSTGESYVNYSQSAMLFGGIHCHLFSHFPMFSHADVAILSGFYTRHNYSGNNGVPDPTIPVHILVSEIGVYAISADDVESLNKLNSIYSNPDDRIGFQENMENKYRDLERREQKGEIITTKDYQEVFLKFLKENNLNISLYKTDEGLTEWAKLVLKNDLDNSINNDIILINCN
;
A
#
# COMPACT_ATOMS: atom_id res chain seq x y z
N MET A 1 23.42 -10.66 -0.89
CA MET A 1 23.66 -11.78 -1.82
C MET A 1 24.71 -12.72 -1.24
N CYS A 2 24.73 -13.99 -1.66
CA CYS A 2 25.71 -15.00 -1.25
C CYS A 2 26.96 -14.91 -2.14
N ASP A 3 28.17 -14.92 -1.58
CA ASP A 3 29.43 -14.80 -2.34
C ASP A 3 29.61 -15.87 -3.44
N GLN A 4 29.12 -17.09 -3.21
CA GLN A 4 29.11 -18.18 -4.19
C GLN A 4 28.20 -17.92 -5.39
N SER A 5 27.21 -17.04 -5.24
CA SER A 5 26.30 -16.67 -6.32
C SER A 5 26.86 -15.58 -7.23
N TRP A 6 28.06 -15.06 -6.96
CA TRP A 6 28.60 -13.87 -7.62
C TRP A 6 29.96 -14.10 -8.29
N SER A 7 29.99 -14.19 -9.61
CA SER A 7 31.22 -14.36 -10.39
C SER A 7 31.83 -13.03 -10.85
N GLY A 8 31.99 -12.04 -9.97
CA GLY A 8 32.72 -10.77 -10.22
C GLY A 8 32.24 -9.87 -11.38
N SER A 9 31.33 -10.36 -12.21
CA SER A 9 30.78 -9.77 -13.43
C SER A 9 29.24 -9.83 -13.41
N GLY A 10 28.66 -10.04 -12.22
CA GLY A 10 27.27 -10.43 -12.04
C GLY A 10 27.06 -11.93 -12.19
N SER A 11 25.81 -12.37 -12.02
CA SER A 11 25.39 -13.74 -12.24
C SER A 11 24.14 -13.74 -13.11
N THR A 12 24.22 -14.38 -14.27
CA THR A 12 23.10 -14.55 -15.21
C THR A 12 22.43 -15.91 -15.08
N THR A 13 22.90 -16.75 -14.17
CA THR A 13 22.41 -18.12 -13.95
C THR A 13 21.79 -18.24 -12.56
N PRO A 14 20.59 -18.82 -12.42
CA PRO A 14 19.98 -19.07 -11.12
C PRO A 14 20.92 -19.87 -10.21
N HIS A 15 21.29 -19.28 -9.07
CA HIS A 15 22.13 -19.93 -8.08
C HIS A 15 21.26 -20.69 -7.07
N VAL A 16 21.42 -22.00 -6.98
CA VAL A 16 20.76 -22.82 -5.96
C VAL A 16 21.44 -22.60 -4.62
N ALA A 17 20.68 -22.18 -3.60
CA ALA A 17 21.22 -21.88 -2.27
C ALA A 17 21.95 -23.10 -1.67
N THR A 18 23.18 -22.90 -1.23
CA THR A 18 23.99 -23.90 -0.54
C THR A 18 24.01 -23.63 0.96
N GLN A 19 24.59 -24.53 1.75
CA GLN A 19 24.79 -24.35 3.20
C GLN A 19 25.58 -23.07 3.55
N TYR A 20 26.40 -22.54 2.63
CA TYR A 20 27.18 -21.31 2.85
C TYR A 20 26.31 -20.06 2.77
N CYS A 21 25.20 -20.09 2.02
CA CYS A 21 24.28 -18.96 1.91
C CYS A 21 23.40 -18.75 3.16
N ASN A 22 23.52 -19.63 4.16
CA ASN A 22 22.92 -19.48 5.49
C ASN A 22 23.91 -18.93 6.54
N ASN A 23 25.16 -18.66 6.16
CA ASN A 23 26.18 -18.13 7.05
C ASN A 23 26.39 -16.63 6.78
N PRO A 24 26.21 -15.73 7.77
CA PRO A 24 26.37 -14.29 7.61
C PRO A 24 27.74 -13.85 7.07
N ASN A 25 28.79 -14.63 7.31
CA ASN A 25 30.14 -14.33 6.83
C ASN A 25 30.30 -14.50 5.30
N HIS A 26 29.31 -15.12 4.63
CA HIS A 26 29.26 -15.32 3.18
C HIS A 26 28.20 -14.45 2.50
N LEU A 27 27.61 -13.50 3.24
CA LEU A 27 26.62 -12.57 2.74
C LEU A 27 27.23 -11.17 2.58
N PHE A 28 26.96 -10.54 1.45
CA PHE A 28 27.34 -9.16 1.18
C PHE A 28 26.17 -8.36 0.64
N GLU A 29 26.15 -7.07 0.91
CA GLU A 29 25.12 -6.15 0.43
C GLU A 29 25.41 -5.74 -1.02
N VAL A 30 24.36 -5.63 -1.84
CA VAL A 30 24.48 -5.13 -3.21
C VAL A 30 23.42 -4.07 -3.42
N THR A 31 23.85 -2.88 -3.82
CA THR A 31 22.98 -1.79 -4.27
C THR A 31 22.45 -2.15 -5.65
N THR A 32 21.16 -2.47 -5.76
CA THR A 32 20.51 -2.70 -7.05
C THR A 32 20.28 -1.37 -7.75
N THR A 33 20.90 -1.17 -8.92
CA THR A 33 20.52 -0.11 -9.85
C THR A 33 19.44 -0.68 -10.78
N THR A 34 18.27 -0.05 -10.82
CA THR A 34 17.22 -0.35 -11.80
C THR A 34 17.70 0.05 -13.19
N CYS A 35 17.42 -0.78 -14.20
CA CYS A 35 17.84 -0.56 -15.59
C CYS A 35 17.04 0.54 -16.32
N ASP A 36 16.64 1.61 -15.63
CA ASP A 36 16.02 2.80 -16.23
C ASP A 36 17.01 3.97 -16.26
N MET A 37 18.05 3.83 -17.08
CA MET A 37 18.94 4.93 -17.44
C MET A 37 19.22 4.85 -18.94
N VAL A 38 18.34 5.48 -19.71
CA VAL A 38 18.63 5.86 -21.09
C VAL A 38 19.65 7.00 -21.07
N ALA A 39 20.77 6.76 -21.75
CA ALA A 39 21.81 7.71 -22.16
C ALA A 39 22.76 8.26 -21.09
N GLY A 40 23.99 7.71 -21.09
CA GLY A 40 25.16 8.34 -20.47
C GLY A 40 26.25 7.32 -20.19
N GLY A 41 27.10 7.04 -21.17
CA GLY A 41 28.19 6.06 -21.05
C GLY A 41 29.14 6.37 -19.89
N GLY A 42 29.33 5.40 -19.01
CA GLY A 42 30.33 5.41 -17.95
C GLY A 42 30.72 3.97 -17.61
N SER A 43 31.87 3.54 -18.12
CA SER A 43 32.49 2.26 -17.75
C SER A 43 32.94 2.33 -16.29
N PHE A 44 32.22 1.68 -15.37
CA PHE A 44 32.71 1.49 -14.00
C PHE A 44 33.36 0.12 -13.89
N GLY A 45 34.68 0.13 -14.13
CA GLY A 45 35.56 -0.98 -13.82
C GLY A 45 35.78 -1.07 -12.31
N ALA A 46 35.71 -2.29 -11.78
CA ALA A 46 36.31 -2.63 -10.51
C ALA A 46 37.84 -2.46 -10.60
N GLY A 47 38.44 -1.68 -9.70
CA GLY A 47 39.88 -1.54 -9.63
C GLY A 47 40.34 -0.75 -8.42
N ALA A 48 41.05 -1.44 -7.52
CA ALA A 48 41.90 -0.83 -6.51
C ALA A 48 43.03 -0.02 -7.16
N GLY A 49 43.38 1.15 -6.62
CA GLY A 49 44.56 1.90 -7.08
C GLY A 49 44.63 3.35 -6.63
N GLN A 50 45.82 3.78 -6.24
CA GLN A 50 46.20 5.06 -5.65
C GLN A 50 46.38 6.21 -6.66
N TYR A 51 46.44 7.44 -6.13
CA TYR A 51 47.07 8.69 -6.62
C TYR A 51 46.30 9.69 -7.54
N SER A 52 46.30 10.94 -7.05
CA SER A 52 46.55 12.26 -7.68
C SER A 52 45.76 12.76 -8.91
N GLY A 53 45.03 13.87 -8.68
CA GLY A 53 45.21 15.18 -9.33
C GLY A 53 44.79 15.38 -10.81
N GLY A 54 44.01 16.43 -11.07
CA GLY A 54 43.92 17.05 -12.41
C GLY A 54 42.60 17.73 -12.74
N ASP A 55 42.67 19.04 -12.99
CA ASP A 55 41.64 19.93 -13.54
C ASP A 55 41.33 19.68 -15.04
N GLY A 56 40.16 20.11 -15.52
CA GLY A 56 39.86 20.36 -16.96
C GLY A 56 38.40 20.07 -17.35
N MET A 57 37.54 21.06 -17.60
CA MET A 57 37.33 21.84 -18.85
C MET A 57 36.59 21.10 -19.98
N GLY A 58 35.36 21.57 -20.27
CA GLY A 58 34.89 21.91 -21.64
C GLY A 58 34.21 20.82 -22.50
N GLY A 59 33.07 21.17 -23.10
CA GLY A 59 32.49 20.44 -24.23
C GLY A 59 31.07 20.89 -24.64
N THR A 60 30.99 21.78 -25.63
CA THR A 60 29.78 22.25 -26.35
C THR A 60 29.59 21.50 -27.68
N GLY A 61 28.33 21.44 -28.17
CA GLY A 61 27.92 21.12 -29.55
C GLY A 61 26.45 20.66 -29.56
N GLY A 62 25.46 21.29 -30.20
CA GLY A 62 25.34 21.79 -31.58
C GLY A 62 24.68 20.68 -32.43
N GLY A 63 23.63 20.82 -33.24
CA GLY A 63 22.76 21.89 -33.72
C GLY A 63 21.97 21.37 -34.96
N GLY A 64 20.90 22.06 -35.37
CA GLY A 64 20.27 22.02 -36.72
C GLY A 64 19.24 20.89 -36.99
N GLY A 65 18.12 21.11 -37.68
CA GLY A 65 17.67 22.28 -38.42
C GLY A 65 16.25 22.13 -38.97
N ASP A 66 15.72 23.26 -39.46
CA ASP A 66 14.38 23.49 -39.97
C ASP A 66 14.21 23.06 -41.44
N GLY A 67 13.00 22.63 -41.80
CA GLY A 67 12.56 22.41 -43.19
C GLY A 67 11.04 22.57 -43.30
N GLU A 68 10.64 23.62 -44.03
CA GLU A 68 9.27 24.13 -44.25
C GLU A 68 8.43 23.31 -45.27
N PRO A 69 7.12 23.61 -45.46
CA PRO A 69 6.08 22.65 -45.82
C PRO A 69 5.82 22.51 -47.32
N GLY A 70 5.39 21.32 -47.74
CA GLY A 70 4.86 21.05 -49.08
C GLY A 70 3.46 20.42 -49.00
N ASN A 71 2.47 21.10 -49.58
CA ASN A 71 1.16 20.54 -49.90
C ASN A 71 1.29 19.54 -51.05
N ASP A 72 0.78 18.32 -50.87
CA ASP A 72 0.14 17.57 -51.97
C ASP A 72 -0.75 16.46 -51.42
N ASP A 73 -1.94 16.37 -52.00
CA ASP A 73 -2.98 15.37 -51.75
C ASP A 73 -2.52 13.97 -52.18
N GLY A 74 -2.67 12.96 -51.32
CA GLY A 74 -2.33 11.59 -51.70
C GLY A 74 -2.52 10.58 -50.58
N LEU A 75 -3.67 9.91 -50.60
CA LEU A 75 -4.05 8.80 -49.74
C LEU A 75 -2.98 7.70 -49.69
N THR A 76 -2.70 7.22 -48.47
CA THR A 76 -1.93 6.01 -48.09
C THR A 76 -0.44 5.98 -48.45
N PRO A 77 0.48 5.89 -47.45
CA PRO A 77 1.87 5.53 -47.70
C PRO A 77 1.95 4.14 -48.34
N PRO A 78 2.73 3.94 -49.42
CA PRO A 78 2.98 2.61 -49.95
C PRO A 78 3.85 1.85 -48.95
N ASN A 79 3.27 0.83 -48.30
CA ASN A 79 3.93 -0.06 -47.37
C ASN A 79 4.98 -0.93 -48.10
N PRO A 80 6.30 -0.73 -47.91
CA PRO A 80 7.32 -1.55 -48.53
C PRO A 80 7.94 -2.45 -47.45
N CYS A 81 7.19 -3.43 -46.97
CA CYS A 81 7.75 -4.43 -46.06
C CYS A 81 7.10 -5.80 -46.30
N PRO A 82 7.64 -6.62 -47.23
CA PRO A 82 7.13 -7.97 -47.51
C PRO A 82 7.34 -8.98 -46.36
N ARG A 83 7.96 -8.55 -45.25
CA ARG A 83 8.24 -9.36 -44.04
C ARG A 83 8.25 -8.49 -42.78
N CYS A 84 7.27 -7.62 -42.61
CA CYS A 84 7.11 -7.00 -41.30
C CYS A 84 6.51 -8.05 -40.36
N PRO A 85 7.16 -8.38 -39.24
CA PRO A 85 6.58 -9.30 -38.27
C PRO A 85 5.24 -8.73 -37.84
N ASP A 86 4.25 -9.61 -37.75
CA ASP A 86 2.92 -9.25 -37.25
C ASP A 86 3.09 -8.70 -35.83
N PHE A 87 2.85 -7.39 -35.66
CA PHE A 87 2.80 -6.81 -34.33
C PHE A 87 1.42 -7.14 -33.76
N THR A 88 1.27 -8.40 -33.34
CA THR A 88 0.30 -8.75 -32.31
C THR A 88 0.69 -7.95 -31.08
N THR A 89 0.04 -6.81 -30.89
CA THR A 89 0.06 -6.12 -29.61
C THR A 89 -0.64 -7.05 -28.63
N VAL A 90 0.16 -7.65 -27.75
CA VAL A 90 -0.35 -8.32 -26.55
C VAL A 90 -1.30 -7.33 -25.88
N PRO A 91 -2.52 -7.73 -25.46
CA PRO A 91 -3.37 -6.86 -24.68
C PRO A 91 -2.54 -6.25 -23.56
N VAL A 92 -2.64 -4.94 -23.37
CA VAL A 92 -2.13 -4.30 -22.17
C VAL A 92 -2.76 -5.07 -21.01
N LEU A 93 -1.95 -5.85 -20.30
CA LEU A 93 -2.35 -6.43 -19.03
C LEU A 93 -2.81 -5.24 -18.20
N GLU A 94 -4.11 -5.15 -17.91
CA GLU A 94 -4.57 -4.32 -16.81
C GLU A 94 -3.66 -4.62 -15.63
N PRO A 95 -3.20 -3.62 -14.89
CA PRO A 95 -2.32 -3.84 -13.75
C PRO A 95 -3.07 -4.77 -12.78
N SER A 96 -2.81 -6.07 -12.88
CA SER A 96 -3.28 -7.05 -11.92
C SER A 96 -2.44 -6.79 -10.69
N GLU A 97 -3.00 -6.04 -9.76
CA GLU A 97 -2.44 -5.91 -8.43
C GLU A 97 -2.10 -7.29 -7.87
N PRO A 98 -1.12 -7.38 -6.95
CA PRO A 98 -0.80 -8.66 -6.36
C PRO A 98 -2.05 -9.24 -5.70
N ALA A 99 -2.58 -10.32 -6.29
CA ALA A 99 -3.81 -11.03 -5.91
C ALA A 99 -3.93 -11.36 -4.41
N VAL A 100 -2.81 -11.29 -3.69
CA VAL A 100 -2.63 -11.69 -2.29
C VAL A 100 -3.56 -10.95 -1.31
N HIS A 101 -3.73 -9.63 -1.42
CA HIS A 101 -4.58 -8.89 -0.46
C HIS A 101 -6.07 -9.17 -0.67
N CYS A 102 -6.51 -9.11 -1.93
CA CYS A 102 -7.87 -9.41 -2.33
C CYS A 102 -8.26 -10.84 -1.90
N ASP A 103 -7.41 -11.83 -2.13
CA ASP A 103 -7.65 -13.22 -1.73
C ASP A 103 -7.81 -13.35 -0.21
N LYS A 104 -6.92 -12.72 0.57
CA LYS A 104 -6.99 -12.76 2.03
C LYS A 104 -8.26 -12.11 2.57
N LEU A 105 -8.61 -10.92 2.06
CA LEU A 105 -9.83 -10.22 2.45
C LEU A 105 -11.09 -11.02 2.06
N LYS A 106 -11.08 -11.68 0.90
CA LYS A 106 -12.15 -12.60 0.46
C LYS A 106 -12.28 -13.80 1.39
N GLU A 107 -11.17 -14.40 1.82
CA GLU A 107 -11.17 -15.48 2.82
C GLU A 107 -11.75 -15.04 4.17
N LEU A 108 -11.48 -13.81 4.62
CA LEU A 108 -12.08 -13.29 5.86
C LEU A 108 -13.62 -13.27 5.78
N LEU A 109 -14.18 -12.84 4.65
CA LEU A 109 -15.64 -12.82 4.45
C LEU A 109 -16.27 -14.21 4.29
N LYS A 110 -15.49 -15.27 4.04
CA LYS A 110 -16.02 -16.64 4.11
C LYS A 110 -16.29 -17.08 5.55
N SER A 111 -15.65 -16.45 6.53
CA SER A 111 -15.86 -16.77 7.95
C SER A 111 -17.14 -16.16 8.50
N ALA A 112 -18.04 -17.03 8.98
CA ALA A 112 -19.23 -16.61 9.70
C ALA A 112 -18.89 -15.77 10.95
N ALA A 113 -17.75 -16.05 11.61
CA ALA A 113 -17.33 -15.30 12.78
C ALA A 113 -17.01 -13.84 12.44
N VAL A 114 -16.30 -13.58 11.34
CA VAL A 114 -16.00 -12.23 10.85
C VAL A 114 -17.27 -11.50 10.43
N LYS A 115 -18.12 -12.16 9.63
CA LYS A 115 -19.41 -11.58 9.20
C LYS A 115 -20.29 -11.21 10.39
N ASN A 116 -20.37 -12.07 11.40
CA ASN A 116 -21.17 -11.80 12.59
C ASN A 116 -20.57 -10.67 13.43
N ALA A 117 -19.24 -10.57 13.53
CA ALA A 117 -18.57 -9.44 14.19
C ALA A 117 -18.87 -8.11 13.48
N ILE A 118 -18.74 -8.06 12.15
CA ILE A 118 -19.09 -6.86 11.35
C ILE A 118 -20.56 -6.48 11.57
N ARG A 119 -21.48 -7.45 11.50
CA ARG A 119 -22.92 -7.21 11.71
C ARG A 119 -23.24 -6.76 13.13
N ALA A 120 -22.55 -7.28 14.14
CA ALA A 120 -22.73 -6.88 15.53
C ALA A 120 -22.31 -5.43 15.76
N LEU A 121 -21.27 -4.97 15.05
CA LEU A 121 -20.82 -3.59 15.07
C LEU A 121 -21.71 -2.66 14.22
N ASN A 122 -22.31 -3.18 13.14
CA ASN A 122 -23.15 -2.41 12.24
C ASN A 122 -24.59 -2.29 12.75
N SER A 123 -24.80 -1.48 13.78
CA SER A 123 -26.14 -1.16 14.29
C SER A 123 -26.20 0.25 14.87
N GLU A 124 -27.38 0.87 14.80
CA GLU A 124 -27.63 2.21 15.35
C GLU A 124 -27.28 2.29 16.85
N GLN A 125 -27.54 1.22 17.61
CA GLN A 125 -27.20 1.18 19.04
C GLN A 125 -25.69 1.25 19.28
N VAL A 126 -24.89 0.65 18.40
CA VAL A 126 -23.43 0.72 18.51
C VAL A 126 -22.93 2.10 18.07
N PHE A 127 -23.40 2.62 16.93
CA PHE A 127 -22.98 3.93 16.43
C PHE A 127 -23.41 5.11 17.32
N GLY A 128 -24.56 5.02 17.98
CA GLY A 128 -25.05 5.99 18.97
C GLY A 128 -24.53 5.76 20.39
N GLY A 129 -23.57 4.84 20.59
CA GLY A 129 -22.95 4.57 21.88
C GLY A 129 -22.01 5.69 22.35
N THR A 130 -21.37 5.47 23.50
CA THR A 130 -20.36 6.39 24.06
C THR A 130 -18.92 5.88 23.89
N LYS A 131 -18.76 4.67 23.36
CA LYS A 131 -17.45 4.06 23.15
C LYS A 131 -17.48 3.23 21.89
N GLU A 132 -16.37 3.26 21.16
CA GLU A 132 -16.11 2.31 20.09
C GLU A 132 -16.14 0.89 20.64
N LYS A 133 -16.50 -0.05 19.77
CA LYS A 133 -16.43 -1.48 20.05
C LYS A 133 -15.56 -2.12 18.99
N GLY A 134 -14.99 -3.27 19.31
CA GLY A 134 -14.21 -3.99 18.33
C GLY A 134 -14.09 -5.48 18.61
N TYR A 135 -13.50 -6.17 17.65
CA TYR A 135 -13.22 -7.59 17.65
C TYR A 135 -11.76 -7.80 17.25
N ASN A 136 -11.08 -8.67 17.99
CA ASN A 136 -9.77 -9.19 17.63
C ASN A 136 -9.92 -10.19 16.48
N LEU A 137 -9.10 -10.07 15.44
CA LEU A 137 -8.94 -11.10 14.41
C LEU A 137 -7.67 -11.90 14.68
N ALA A 138 -7.85 -13.18 14.99
CA ALA A 138 -6.75 -14.06 15.35
C ALA A 138 -6.92 -15.45 14.74
N LEU A 139 -5.81 -16.17 14.63
CA LEU A 139 -5.82 -17.61 14.39
C LEU A 139 -5.83 -18.34 15.73
N ASN A 140 -6.61 -19.40 15.88
CA ASN A 140 -6.49 -20.28 17.04
C ASN A 140 -5.31 -21.25 16.86
N PRO A 141 -4.92 -22.04 17.88
CA PRO A 141 -3.82 -23.00 17.75
C PRO A 141 -4.02 -24.10 16.69
N GLN A 142 -5.22 -24.22 16.11
CA GLN A 142 -5.54 -25.11 14.98
C GLN A 142 -5.57 -24.35 13.63
N ASN A 143 -5.00 -23.15 13.58
CA ASN A 143 -5.00 -22.24 12.43
C ASN A 143 -6.41 -21.90 11.89
N LYS A 144 -7.43 -21.93 12.76
CA LYS A 144 -8.77 -21.47 12.41
C LYS A 144 -8.95 -20.01 12.79
N LEU A 145 -9.50 -19.24 11.86
CA LEU A 145 -9.89 -17.86 12.09
C LEU A 145 -10.95 -17.75 13.18
N ILE A 146 -10.67 -16.93 14.18
CA ILE A 146 -11.60 -16.54 15.23
C ILE A 146 -11.74 -15.01 15.27
N ALA A 147 -12.95 -14.55 15.60
CA ALA A 147 -13.24 -13.17 15.91
C ALA A 147 -13.73 -13.11 17.37
N THR A 148 -13.01 -12.41 18.24
CA THR A 148 -13.35 -12.29 19.66
C THR A 148 -13.53 -10.84 20.07
N GLU A 149 -14.67 -10.53 20.70
CA GLU A 149 -14.97 -9.17 21.13
C GLU A 149 -13.88 -8.61 22.04
N VAL A 150 -13.48 -7.37 21.80
CA VAL A 150 -12.57 -6.63 22.65
C VAL A 150 -13.33 -6.25 23.92
N PRO A 151 -12.80 -6.54 25.12
CA PRO A 151 -13.50 -6.23 26.36
C PRO A 151 -13.83 -4.74 26.48
N TYR A 152 -15.00 -4.40 27.02
CA TYR A 152 -15.47 -3.02 27.13
C TYR A 152 -14.50 -2.09 27.87
N GLN A 153 -13.78 -2.59 28.88
CA GLN A 153 -12.75 -1.82 29.60
C GLN A 153 -11.52 -1.48 28.74
N SER A 154 -11.34 -2.17 27.62
CA SER A 154 -10.28 -1.96 26.64
C SER A 154 -10.74 -1.07 25.47
N THR A 155 -11.88 -0.40 25.62
CA THR A 155 -12.42 0.52 24.61
C THR A 155 -12.64 1.92 25.20
N GLY A 156 -12.56 2.94 24.35
CA GLY A 156 -12.80 4.33 24.70
C GLY A 156 -13.67 5.04 23.67
N GLU A 157 -13.78 6.35 23.82
CA GLU A 157 -14.57 7.20 22.90
C GLU A 157 -14.03 7.11 21.47
N SER A 158 -12.70 7.13 21.29
CA SER A 158 -12.04 7.15 19.98
C SER A 158 -10.88 6.14 19.86
N TYR A 159 -11.00 5.00 20.55
CA TYR A 159 -10.00 3.92 20.44
C TYR A 159 -10.55 2.55 20.83
N VAL A 160 -9.92 1.51 20.24
CA VAL A 160 -10.04 0.11 20.64
C VAL A 160 -8.64 -0.46 20.94
N ASN A 161 -8.41 -0.89 22.19
CA ASN A 161 -7.17 -1.55 22.59
C ASN A 161 -7.28 -3.07 22.36
N TYR A 162 -6.77 -3.51 21.21
CA TYR A 162 -6.72 -4.92 20.86
C TYR A 162 -5.77 -5.73 21.78
N SER A 163 -6.01 -7.05 21.80
CA SER A 163 -5.20 -8.00 22.58
C SER A 163 -3.73 -8.00 22.15
N GLN A 164 -2.83 -8.36 23.07
CA GLN A 164 -1.39 -8.48 22.80
C GLN A 164 -0.98 -9.91 22.37
N SER A 165 -1.92 -10.69 21.83
CA SER A 165 -1.67 -12.08 21.42
C SER A 165 -0.77 -12.17 20.19
N ALA A 166 0.16 -13.13 20.19
CA ALA A 166 0.98 -13.51 19.04
C ALA A 166 0.18 -14.01 17.83
N MET A 167 -1.04 -14.51 18.08
CA MET A 167 -1.91 -15.02 17.04
C MET A 167 -2.82 -13.94 16.44
N LEU A 168 -2.79 -12.72 17.00
CA LEU A 168 -3.57 -11.60 16.51
C LEU A 168 -2.91 -11.07 15.23
N PHE A 169 -3.68 -10.99 14.16
CA PHE A 169 -3.23 -10.42 12.90
C PHE A 169 -4.06 -9.21 12.44
N GLY A 170 -5.15 -8.91 13.13
CA GLY A 170 -6.00 -7.81 12.72
C GLY A 170 -7.03 -7.42 13.77
N GLY A 171 -7.84 -6.44 13.38
CA GLY A 171 -8.92 -5.92 14.20
C GLY A 171 -10.12 -5.54 13.35
N ILE A 172 -11.29 -5.57 13.96
CA ILE A 172 -12.50 -4.92 13.45
C ILE A 172 -12.94 -3.93 14.52
N HIS A 173 -13.21 -2.67 14.18
CA HIS A 173 -13.85 -1.73 15.11
C HIS A 173 -14.94 -0.92 14.43
N CYS A 174 -15.71 -0.20 15.24
CA CYS A 174 -16.67 0.78 14.75
C CYS A 174 -16.27 2.19 15.14
N HIS A 175 -16.62 3.16 14.29
CA HIS A 175 -16.66 4.57 14.68
C HIS A 175 -18.09 4.95 15.08
N LEU A 176 -18.20 5.80 16.10
CA LEU A 176 -19.47 6.38 16.54
C LEU A 176 -19.93 7.48 15.57
N PHE A 177 -21.22 7.86 15.60
CA PHE A 177 -21.75 8.99 14.82
C PHE A 177 -21.05 10.33 15.12
N SER A 178 -20.42 10.45 16.30
CA SER A 178 -19.65 11.63 16.69
C SER A 178 -18.22 11.66 16.14
N HIS A 179 -17.80 10.65 15.39
CA HIS A 179 -16.45 10.54 14.84
C HIS A 179 -16.46 10.58 13.33
N PHE A 180 -15.29 10.86 12.74
CA PHE A 180 -15.13 10.79 11.30
C PHE A 180 -15.46 9.37 10.81
N PRO A 181 -16.27 9.21 9.76
CA PRO A 181 -16.76 7.90 9.33
C PRO A 181 -15.72 7.09 8.53
N MET A 182 -14.44 7.46 8.61
CA MET A 182 -13.29 6.84 7.94
C MET A 182 -12.11 6.71 8.91
N PHE A 183 -11.16 5.82 8.60
CA PHE A 183 -9.99 5.53 9.45
C PHE A 183 -9.27 6.81 9.91
N SER A 184 -8.80 6.81 11.15
CA SER A 184 -7.95 7.82 11.78
C SER A 184 -6.47 7.50 11.63
N HIS A 185 -5.60 8.41 12.08
CA HIS A 185 -4.15 8.19 12.03
C HIS A 185 -3.74 7.02 12.93
N ALA A 186 -4.47 6.81 14.04
CA ALA A 186 -4.21 5.75 15.00
C ALA A 186 -4.60 4.39 14.42
N ASP A 187 -5.67 4.35 13.62
CA ASP A 187 -6.09 3.15 12.92
C ASP A 187 -5.08 2.72 11.86
N VAL A 188 -4.45 3.67 11.17
CA VAL A 188 -3.36 3.38 10.24
C VAL A 188 -2.14 2.84 10.99
N ALA A 189 -1.77 3.48 12.10
CA ALA A 189 -0.61 3.10 12.89
C ALA A 189 -0.71 1.69 13.48
N ILE A 190 -1.91 1.22 13.79
CA ILE A 190 -2.10 -0.07 14.43
C ILE A 190 -1.67 -1.25 13.55
N LEU A 191 -1.63 -1.07 12.22
CA LEU A 191 -1.16 -2.07 11.27
C LEU A 191 0.27 -2.52 11.60
N SER A 192 1.15 -1.61 12.04
CA SER A 192 2.52 -1.97 12.44
C SER A 192 2.54 -2.80 13.72
N GLY A 193 1.58 -2.57 14.62
CA GLY A 193 1.35 -3.37 15.82
C GLY A 193 0.88 -4.79 15.48
N PHE A 194 -0.08 -4.94 14.56
CA PHE A 194 -0.52 -6.26 14.09
C PHE A 194 0.60 -7.03 13.39
N TYR A 195 1.34 -6.35 12.51
CA TYR A 195 2.50 -6.92 11.83
C TYR A 195 3.56 -7.42 12.81
N THR A 196 3.94 -6.59 13.79
CA THR A 196 4.99 -6.94 14.75
C THR A 196 4.59 -8.13 15.59
N ARG A 197 3.34 -8.16 16.10
CA ARG A 197 2.86 -9.28 16.92
C ARG A 197 2.78 -10.58 16.12
N HIS A 198 2.13 -10.56 14.96
CA HIS A 198 1.90 -11.75 14.16
C HIS A 198 3.22 -12.36 13.63
N ASN A 199 4.09 -11.54 13.03
CA ASN A 199 5.26 -12.06 12.34
C ASN A 199 6.42 -12.42 13.27
N TYR A 200 6.62 -11.68 14.37
CA TYR A 200 7.70 -12.00 15.30
C TYR A 200 7.31 -13.05 16.35
N SER A 201 6.04 -13.10 16.77
CA SER A 201 5.62 -14.02 17.84
C SER A 201 4.85 -15.24 17.34
N GLY A 202 4.16 -15.15 16.18
CA GLY A 202 3.31 -16.23 15.64
C GLY A 202 3.90 -17.00 14.45
N ASN A 203 4.71 -16.35 13.60
CA ASN A 203 5.19 -16.92 12.33
C ASN A 203 6.70 -17.20 12.25
N ASN A 204 7.36 -17.47 13.38
CA ASN A 204 8.81 -17.74 13.46
C ASN A 204 9.70 -16.71 12.73
N GLY A 205 9.25 -15.46 12.61
CA GLY A 205 10.02 -14.39 11.98
C GLY A 205 9.99 -14.37 10.45
N VAL A 206 9.09 -15.10 9.76
CA VAL A 206 8.87 -14.91 8.31
C VAL A 206 7.90 -13.73 8.12
N PRO A 207 8.36 -12.59 7.58
CA PRO A 207 7.51 -11.44 7.36
C PRO A 207 6.46 -11.71 6.28
N ASP A 208 5.20 -11.50 6.61
CA ASP A 208 4.12 -11.37 5.63
C ASP A 208 3.38 -10.04 5.90
N PRO A 209 3.62 -8.98 5.10
CA PRO A 209 2.98 -7.67 5.28
C PRO A 209 1.50 -7.68 4.90
N THR A 210 1.04 -8.72 4.20
CA THR A 210 -0.34 -8.82 3.68
C THR A 210 -1.29 -9.50 4.67
N ILE A 211 -0.78 -9.95 5.82
CA ILE A 211 -1.57 -10.52 6.93
C ILE A 211 -2.23 -9.43 7.80
N PRO A 212 -1.53 -8.35 8.19
CA PRO A 212 -2.13 -7.21 8.88
C PRO A 212 -3.35 -6.64 8.17
N VAL A 213 -4.49 -6.63 8.86
CA VAL A 213 -5.73 -6.03 8.38
C VAL A 213 -6.43 -5.28 9.50
N HIS A 214 -6.94 -4.10 9.20
CA HIS A 214 -7.81 -3.35 10.11
C HIS A 214 -9.11 -3.04 9.38
N ILE A 215 -10.24 -3.49 9.93
CA ILE A 215 -11.57 -3.33 9.35
C ILE A 215 -12.34 -2.30 10.17
N LEU A 216 -12.82 -1.26 9.50
CA LEU A 216 -13.69 -0.24 10.07
C LEU A 216 -15.13 -0.48 9.66
N VAL A 217 -16.04 -0.38 10.62
CA VAL A 217 -17.49 -0.37 10.43
C VAL A 217 -18.00 1.02 10.82
N SER A 218 -18.53 1.78 9.87
CA SER A 218 -19.10 3.11 10.13
C SER A 218 -20.43 3.29 9.42
N GLU A 219 -21.08 4.43 9.66
CA GLU A 219 -22.36 4.78 9.02
C GLU A 219 -22.28 4.85 7.48
N ILE A 220 -21.09 5.10 6.91
CA ILE A 220 -20.89 5.19 5.46
C ILE A 220 -20.39 3.89 4.83
N GLY A 221 -20.31 2.81 5.60
CA GLY A 221 -20.02 1.47 5.12
C GLY A 221 -18.95 0.73 5.92
N VAL A 222 -18.50 -0.39 5.35
CA VAL A 222 -17.47 -1.24 5.93
C VAL A 222 -16.23 -1.19 5.04
N TYR A 223 -15.12 -0.83 5.65
CA TYR A 223 -13.84 -0.59 4.98
C TYR A 223 -12.74 -1.46 5.60
N ALA A 224 -11.70 -1.74 4.84
CA ALA A 224 -10.49 -2.39 5.36
C ALA A 224 -9.25 -1.65 4.87
N ILE A 225 -8.21 -1.65 5.69
CA ILE A 225 -6.86 -1.24 5.31
C ILE A 225 -5.88 -2.38 5.53
N SER A 226 -4.91 -2.49 4.63
CA SER A 226 -3.80 -3.45 4.70
C SER A 226 -2.57 -2.81 4.06
N ALA A 227 -1.39 -3.05 4.63
CA ALA A 227 -0.15 -2.51 4.09
C ALA A 227 0.38 -3.41 2.97
N ASP A 228 0.69 -2.82 1.83
CA ASP A 228 1.13 -3.54 0.64
C ASP A 228 2.64 -3.87 0.70
N ASP A 229 3.39 -3.21 1.58
CA ASP A 229 4.79 -3.49 1.85
C ASP A 229 5.22 -3.31 3.32
N VAL A 230 6.37 -3.88 3.64
CA VAL A 230 7.00 -3.77 4.98
C VAL A 230 7.59 -2.37 5.22
N GLU A 231 7.98 -1.66 4.16
CA GLU A 231 8.58 -0.32 4.27
C GLU A 231 7.61 0.68 4.89
N SER A 232 6.34 0.64 4.47
CA SER A 232 5.25 1.46 5.01
C SER A 232 5.04 1.20 6.50
N LEU A 233 5.11 -0.06 6.91
CA LEU A 233 5.00 -0.46 8.32
C LEU A 233 6.19 0.01 9.16
N ASN A 234 7.41 -0.07 8.61
CA ASN A 234 8.61 0.47 9.25
C ASN A 234 8.55 2.01 9.34
N LYS A 235 8.03 2.67 8.31
CA LYS A 235 7.81 4.12 8.31
C LYS A 235 6.82 4.55 9.38
N LEU A 236 5.71 3.83 9.53
CA LEU A 236 4.76 4.07 10.64
C LEU A 236 5.44 3.91 12.01
N ASN A 237 6.26 2.87 12.19
CA ASN A 237 7.04 2.71 13.43
C ASN A 237 7.99 3.89 13.67
N SER A 238 8.67 4.38 12.64
CA SER A 238 9.55 5.55 12.74
C SER A 238 8.78 6.81 13.14
N ILE A 239 7.67 7.09 12.45
CA ILE A 239 6.78 8.24 12.73
C ILE A 239 6.33 8.21 14.19
N TYR A 240 5.85 7.06 14.68
CA TYR A 240 5.30 6.96 16.04
C TYR A 240 6.35 6.86 17.15
N SER A 241 7.62 6.60 16.80
CA SER A 241 8.75 6.61 17.75
C SER A 241 9.30 8.02 17.98
N ASN A 242 9.10 8.94 17.04
CA ASN A 242 9.48 10.34 17.17
C ASN A 242 8.26 11.20 17.56
N PRO A 243 8.27 11.89 18.71
CA PRO A 243 7.14 12.72 19.13
C PRO A 243 6.72 13.81 18.13
N ASP A 244 7.68 14.46 17.47
CA ASP A 244 7.40 15.57 16.55
C ASP A 244 6.79 15.06 15.24
N ASP A 245 7.37 13.99 14.67
CA ASP A 245 6.82 13.35 13.47
C ASP A 245 5.42 12.78 13.74
N ARG A 246 5.21 12.20 14.93
CA ARG A 246 3.90 11.71 15.35
C ARG A 246 2.87 12.83 15.40
N ILE A 247 3.19 13.96 16.03
CA ILE A 247 2.28 15.12 16.12
C ILE A 247 1.97 15.63 14.70
N GLY A 248 2.99 15.80 13.85
CA GLY A 248 2.80 16.24 12.47
C GLY A 248 1.89 15.30 11.66
N PHE A 249 2.07 13.98 11.81
CA PHE A 249 1.24 12.98 11.15
C PHE A 249 -0.22 13.01 11.64
N GLN A 250 -0.43 13.17 12.94
CA GLN A 250 -1.75 13.30 13.58
C GLN A 250 -2.48 14.54 13.08
N GLU A 251 -1.84 15.70 13.22
CA GLU A 251 -2.42 16.99 12.82
C GLU A 251 -2.69 17.05 11.32
N ASN A 252 -1.83 16.47 10.48
CA ASN A 252 -2.05 16.42 9.04
C ASN A 252 -3.39 15.75 8.72
N MET A 253 -3.66 14.58 9.31
CA MET A 253 -4.89 13.85 9.06
C MET A 253 -6.12 14.55 9.65
N GLU A 254 -6.04 14.95 10.92
CA GLU A 254 -7.15 15.61 11.61
C GLU A 254 -7.55 16.91 10.92
N ASN A 255 -6.58 17.70 10.47
CA ASN A 255 -6.87 18.96 9.76
C ASN A 255 -7.60 18.73 8.44
N LYS A 256 -7.29 17.65 7.71
CA LYS A 256 -8.00 17.32 6.46
C LYS A 256 -9.46 16.94 6.72
N TYR A 257 -9.73 16.14 7.75
CA TYR A 257 -11.12 15.81 8.09
C TYR A 257 -11.88 17.01 8.68
N ARG A 258 -11.25 17.83 9.52
CA ARG A 258 -11.84 19.10 10.00
C ARG A 258 -12.13 20.07 8.86
N ASP A 259 -11.37 20.02 7.76
CA ASP A 259 -11.68 20.81 6.58
C ASP A 259 -13.01 20.39 5.93
N LEU A 260 -13.29 19.09 5.86
CA LEU A 260 -14.59 18.58 5.41
C LEU A 260 -15.73 19.08 6.32
N GLU A 261 -15.58 19.00 7.65
CA GLU A 261 -16.60 19.53 8.58
C GLU A 261 -16.82 21.03 8.41
N ARG A 262 -15.74 21.82 8.24
CA ARG A 262 -15.86 23.26 8.01
C ARG A 262 -16.54 23.59 6.68
N ARG A 263 -16.34 22.77 5.65
CA ARG A 263 -17.03 22.88 4.35
C ARG A 263 -18.51 22.54 4.52
N GLU A 264 -18.83 21.47 5.23
CA GLU A 264 -20.21 21.09 5.56
C GLU A 264 -20.95 22.20 6.33
N GLN A 265 -20.32 22.79 7.35
CA GLN A 265 -20.87 23.90 8.12
C GLN A 265 -21.15 25.16 7.27
N LYS A 266 -20.49 25.30 6.11
CA LYS A 266 -20.74 26.37 5.14
C LYS A 266 -21.84 26.00 4.12
N GLY A 267 -22.46 24.83 4.26
CA GLY A 267 -23.54 24.35 3.41
C GLY A 267 -23.09 23.50 2.21
N GLU A 268 -21.82 23.08 2.17
CA GLU A 268 -21.36 22.14 1.15
C GLU A 268 -21.84 20.72 1.47
N ILE A 269 -22.28 19.97 0.45
CA ILE A 269 -22.67 18.57 0.62
C ILE A 269 -21.40 17.72 0.66
N ILE A 270 -21.08 17.18 1.84
CA ILE A 270 -19.99 16.22 2.00
C ILE A 270 -20.53 14.81 1.80
N THR A 271 -19.85 14.03 0.98
CA THR A 271 -20.24 12.67 0.62
C THR A 271 -19.26 11.65 1.18
N THR A 272 -19.65 10.38 1.15
CA THR A 272 -18.75 9.25 1.40
C THR A 272 -17.47 9.32 0.57
N LYS A 273 -17.55 9.80 -0.68
CA LYS A 273 -16.39 9.91 -1.58
C LYS A 273 -15.37 10.92 -1.06
N ASP A 274 -15.82 12.02 -0.46
CA ASP A 274 -14.92 13.06 0.08
C ASP A 274 -14.02 12.51 1.21
N TYR A 275 -14.59 11.71 2.13
CA TYR A 275 -13.80 11.06 3.18
C TYR A 275 -12.81 10.04 2.63
N GLN A 276 -13.24 9.23 1.64
CA GLN A 276 -12.36 8.27 0.98
C GLN A 276 -11.21 8.98 0.24
N GLU A 277 -11.48 10.07 -0.46
CA GLU A 277 -10.46 10.85 -1.17
C GLU A 277 -9.47 11.49 -0.19
N VAL A 278 -9.95 12.07 0.90
CA VAL A 278 -9.08 12.64 1.94
C VAL A 278 -8.16 11.56 2.52
N PHE A 279 -8.70 10.39 2.83
CA PHE A 279 -7.92 9.28 3.37
C PHE A 279 -6.85 8.78 2.39
N LEU A 280 -7.22 8.53 1.13
CA LEU A 280 -6.29 8.07 0.11
C LEU A 280 -5.19 9.11 -0.19
N LYS A 281 -5.55 10.40 -0.27
CA LYS A 281 -4.57 11.49 -0.42
C LYS A 281 -3.62 11.56 0.76
N PHE A 282 -4.14 11.40 1.99
CA PHE A 282 -3.32 11.34 3.19
C PHE A 282 -2.27 10.22 3.13
N LEU A 283 -2.65 9.00 2.73
CA LEU A 283 -1.71 7.89 2.57
C LEU A 283 -0.65 8.20 1.51
N LYS A 284 -1.06 8.73 0.35
CA LYS A 284 -0.17 9.11 -0.75
C LYS A 284 0.82 10.20 -0.36
N GLU A 285 0.36 11.29 0.26
CA GLU A 285 1.20 12.41 0.71
C GLU A 285 2.24 11.97 1.74
N ASN A 286 1.91 10.97 2.55
CA ASN A 286 2.82 10.38 3.52
C ASN A 286 3.65 9.22 2.94
N ASN A 287 3.64 8.99 1.63
CA ASN A 287 4.26 7.85 0.94
C ASN A 287 4.07 6.54 1.72
N LEU A 288 2.81 6.22 2.04
CA LEU A 288 2.41 4.97 2.67
C LEU A 288 1.70 4.11 1.63
N ASN A 289 2.28 2.97 1.30
CA ASN A 289 1.70 1.97 0.43
C ASN A 289 0.73 1.10 1.25
N ILE A 290 -0.43 1.69 1.52
CA ILE A 290 -1.52 1.07 2.27
C ILE A 290 -2.75 1.16 1.40
N SER A 291 -3.37 0.02 1.14
CA SER A 291 -4.55 -0.06 0.31
C SER A 291 -5.83 0.10 1.13
N LEU A 292 -6.78 0.87 0.61
CA LEU A 292 -8.14 0.99 1.14
C LEU A 292 -9.08 0.09 0.34
N TYR A 293 -9.87 -0.70 1.05
CA TYR A 293 -10.87 -1.59 0.48
C TYR A 293 -12.25 -1.26 1.05
N LYS A 294 -13.29 -1.44 0.26
CA LYS A 294 -14.70 -1.35 0.68
C LYS A 294 -15.40 -2.66 0.35
N THR A 295 -16.25 -3.13 1.24
CA THR A 295 -17.11 -4.29 0.97
C THR A 295 -18.53 -3.87 0.62
N ASP A 296 -19.25 -4.76 -0.04
CA ASP A 296 -20.67 -4.59 -0.33
C ASP A 296 -21.53 -4.81 0.92
N GLU A 297 -22.80 -4.39 0.87
CA GLU A 297 -23.75 -4.56 1.99
C GLU A 297 -23.97 -6.04 2.37
N GLY A 298 -23.82 -6.95 1.41
CA GLY A 298 -23.92 -8.39 1.62
C GLY A 298 -22.72 -9.01 2.34
N LEU A 299 -21.62 -8.27 2.49
CA LEU A 299 -20.32 -8.76 2.97
C LEU A 299 -19.85 -9.96 2.14
N THR A 300 -19.96 -9.86 0.82
CA THR A 300 -19.63 -10.92 -0.13
C THR A 300 -18.35 -10.66 -0.92
N GLU A 301 -18.05 -9.40 -1.18
CA GLU A 301 -16.99 -8.97 -2.08
C GLU A 301 -16.21 -7.79 -1.48
N TRP A 302 -14.98 -7.60 -1.94
CA TRP A 302 -14.20 -6.40 -1.67
C TRP A 302 -13.91 -5.69 -2.99
N ALA A 303 -13.87 -4.38 -2.95
CA ALA A 303 -13.33 -3.56 -4.01
C ALA A 303 -12.25 -2.67 -3.41
N LYS A 304 -11.09 -2.61 -4.07
CA LYS A 304 -10.05 -1.64 -3.73
C LYS A 304 -10.44 -0.26 -4.27
N LEU A 305 -10.19 0.77 -3.48
CA LEU A 305 -10.40 2.17 -3.84
C LEU A 305 -9.06 2.79 -4.19
N VAL A 306 -8.95 3.35 -5.40
CA VAL A 306 -7.73 3.97 -5.92
C VAL A 306 -8.04 5.39 -6.43
N LEU A 307 -7.11 6.32 -6.28
CA LEU A 307 -7.24 7.65 -6.88
C LEU A 307 -6.96 7.56 -8.39
N LYS A 308 -7.84 8.14 -9.21
CA LYS A 308 -7.73 8.12 -10.68
C LYS A 308 -6.41 8.68 -11.22
N ASN A 309 -5.81 9.65 -10.52
CA ASN A 309 -4.52 10.22 -10.89
C ASN A 309 -3.36 9.21 -10.78
N ASP A 310 -3.59 8.05 -10.16
CA ASP A 310 -2.63 6.94 -10.09
C ASP A 310 -2.67 6.06 -11.36
N LEU A 311 -3.69 6.22 -12.22
CA LEU A 311 -3.89 5.43 -13.44
C LEU A 311 -3.73 6.27 -14.73
N ASP A 312 -3.98 7.57 -14.67
CA ASP A 312 -3.76 8.52 -15.77
C ASP A 312 -3.35 9.89 -15.21
N ASN A 313 -2.42 10.61 -15.86
CA ASN A 313 -1.93 11.95 -15.50
C ASN A 313 -3.01 13.08 -15.60
N SER A 314 -4.27 12.78 -15.31
CA SER A 314 -5.42 13.68 -15.31
C SER A 314 -5.62 14.32 -13.93
N ILE A 315 -6.09 15.58 -13.88
CA ILE A 315 -6.23 16.38 -12.65
C ILE A 315 -7.61 16.18 -11.96
N ASN A 316 -8.45 15.27 -12.48
CA ASN A 316 -9.75 14.98 -11.86
C ASN A 316 -9.64 13.84 -10.84
N ASN A 317 -9.70 14.20 -9.56
CA ASN A 317 -9.72 13.28 -8.42
C ASN A 317 -11.03 12.46 -8.41
N ASP A 318 -11.12 11.41 -9.23
CA ASP A 318 -12.15 10.38 -9.05
C ASP A 318 -11.57 9.19 -8.29
N ILE A 319 -12.43 8.47 -7.57
CA ILE A 319 -12.10 7.17 -7.00
C ILE A 319 -12.53 6.10 -7.98
N ILE A 320 -11.62 5.19 -8.31
CA ILE A 320 -11.89 4.01 -9.11
C ILE A 320 -12.03 2.83 -8.16
N LEU A 321 -13.04 1.99 -8.41
CA LEU A 321 -13.24 0.73 -7.71
C LEU A 321 -12.65 -0.40 -8.57
N ILE A 322 -11.67 -1.10 -8.01
CA ILE A 322 -11.09 -2.30 -8.63
C ILE A 322 -11.64 -3.50 -7.86
N ASN A 323 -12.47 -4.31 -8.52
CA ASN A 323 -13.09 -5.47 -7.88
C ASN A 323 -12.05 -6.55 -7.58
N CYS A 324 -12.10 -7.11 -6.36
CA CYS A 324 -11.26 -8.23 -5.93
C CYS A 324 -11.82 -9.61 -6.37
N ASN A 325 -12.62 -9.67 -7.43
CA ASN A 325 -13.40 -10.87 -7.77
C ASN A 325 -12.63 -11.89 -8.59
#